data_AF-A0A2V8F7C4-F1
#
_entry.id   AF-A0A2V8F7C4-F1
#
_cell.length_a   1.000
_cell.length_b   1.000
_cell.length_c   1.000
_cell.angle_alpha   90.00
_cell.angle_beta   90.00
_cell.angle_gamma   90.00
#
_symmetry.space_group_name_H-M   'P 1'
#
loop_
_entity.id
_entity.type
_entity.pdbx_description
1 polymer ?
#
loop_
_entity_poly.entity_id
_entity_poly.type
_entity_poly.pdbx_seq_one_letter_code
_entity_poly.pdbx_strand_id
1 'polypeptide(L)'
;MICHPTSSAGLEEACLSGPTRRPQTAADGPQKGHGTKSAAVREQAILALLSERTIERAVEQANVGVRTLRRWLTEDPEFQADYAAARKATFEAGMSRMHALTSRAVNPLEDLLEAKDHPTVRLGAARTLVEIGMHQHDADTIMRKLEEIEAAQQRRR
;
A
#
# COMPACT_ATOMS: atom_id res chain seq x y z
N MET A 1 36.15 37.72 23.61
CA MET A 1 36.89 38.88 23.07
C MET A 1 35.99 39.54 22.03
N ILE A 2 35.48 40.73 22.35
CA ILE A 2 35.06 41.83 21.43
C ILE A 2 33.79 41.55 20.59
N CYS A 3 32.61 42.01 21.01
CA CYS A 3 31.97 43.35 20.84
C CYS A 3 31.16 43.51 19.52
N HIS A 4 29.90 43.94 19.69
CA HIS A 4 28.92 44.37 18.67
C HIS A 4 29.33 45.66 17.93
N PRO A 5 28.62 46.05 16.85
CA PRO A 5 27.54 47.07 16.97
C PRO A 5 26.30 46.75 16.06
N THR A 6 25.03 46.92 16.44
CA THR A 6 24.15 48.13 16.60
C THR A 6 24.01 49.07 15.40
N SER A 7 22.80 49.14 14.82
CA SER A 7 22.14 50.32 14.20
C SER A 7 20.75 49.87 13.69
N SER A 8 19.59 50.17 14.29
CA SER A 8 18.88 51.43 14.64
C SER A 8 18.18 52.14 13.48
N ALA A 9 16.93 52.53 13.74
CA ALA A 9 16.01 53.42 13.01
C ALA A 9 15.29 52.80 11.79
N GLY A 10 13.98 52.96 11.60
CA GLY A 10 12.96 53.78 12.27
C GLY A 10 11.75 53.87 11.34
N LEU A 11 10.54 54.01 11.93
CA LEU A 11 9.41 54.88 11.51
C LEU A 11 8.84 54.63 10.09
N GLU A 12 7.53 54.48 9.83
CA GLU A 12 6.47 55.42 10.15
C GLU A 12 5.11 54.84 9.69
N GLU A 13 4.02 55.32 10.31
CA GLU A 13 2.62 55.07 9.95
C GLU A 13 2.25 55.49 8.52
N ALA A 14 1.20 54.87 7.96
CA ALA A 14 0.07 55.61 7.38
C ALA A 14 -1.10 54.68 7.02
N CYS A 15 -2.19 54.80 7.77
CA CYS A 15 -3.55 54.56 7.28
C CYS A 15 -3.81 55.40 6.01
N LEU A 16 -4.50 54.86 5.01
CA LEU A 16 -5.40 55.63 4.14
C LEU A 16 -6.36 54.68 3.39
N SER A 17 -7.65 54.87 3.67
CA SER A 17 -8.78 54.23 3.03
C SER A 17 -9.04 54.81 1.62
N GLY A 18 -9.54 53.97 0.69
CA GLY A 18 -10.02 54.36 -0.64
C GLY A 18 -10.86 53.25 -1.30
N PRO A 19 -11.74 53.55 -2.28
CA PRO A 19 -13.16 53.19 -2.21
C PRO A 19 -13.60 51.91 -2.96
N THR A 20 -14.71 51.36 -2.46
CA THR A 20 -15.76 50.54 -3.08
C THR A 20 -15.59 50.02 -4.52
N ARG A 21 -15.69 48.68 -4.68
CA ARG A 21 -16.55 48.06 -5.71
C ARG A 21 -16.78 46.57 -5.41
N ARG A 22 -18.04 46.18 -5.16
CA ARG A 22 -18.47 44.79 -5.39
C ARG A 22 -18.73 44.62 -6.89
N PRO A 23 -18.29 43.51 -7.49
CA PRO A 23 -19.11 42.82 -8.46
C PRO A 23 -19.32 41.38 -7.97
N GLN A 24 -20.56 41.04 -7.63
CA GLN A 24 -21.46 40.27 -8.48
C GLN A 24 -21.11 38.78 -8.47
N THR A 25 -21.94 38.04 -7.74
CA THR A 25 -22.12 36.60 -7.82
C THR A 25 -22.30 36.16 -9.27
N ALA A 26 -21.29 35.54 -9.85
CA ALA A 26 -21.47 34.68 -11.01
C ALA A 26 -21.95 33.32 -10.47
N ALA A 27 -23.20 32.99 -10.78
CA ALA A 27 -23.74 31.67 -10.56
C ALA A 27 -22.92 30.66 -11.38
N ASP A 28 -22.18 29.80 -10.69
CA ASP A 28 -21.67 28.57 -11.29
C ASP A 28 -22.86 27.64 -11.49
N GLY A 29 -23.43 27.67 -12.70
CA GLY A 29 -24.36 26.65 -13.15
C GLY A 29 -23.68 25.28 -13.11
N PRO A 30 -24.42 24.17 -12.97
CA PRO A 30 -23.81 22.86 -12.82
C PRO A 30 -23.08 22.49 -14.12
N GLN A 31 -21.76 22.62 -14.11
CA GLN A 31 -20.89 22.09 -15.15
C GLN A 31 -21.09 20.58 -15.19
N LYS A 32 -21.92 20.14 -16.14
CA LYS A 32 -22.07 18.74 -16.51
C LYS A 32 -20.83 18.32 -17.30
N GLY A 33 -19.74 18.07 -16.57
CA GLY A 33 -18.49 17.56 -17.15
C GLY A 33 -18.71 16.17 -17.75
N HIS A 34 -18.57 16.05 -19.07
CA HIS A 34 -18.52 14.76 -19.73
C HIS A 34 -17.19 14.05 -19.43
N GLY A 35 -17.27 13.02 -18.58
CA GLY A 35 -16.81 11.70 -18.99
C GLY A 35 -15.67 11.08 -18.21
N THR A 36 -14.57 11.79 -17.95
CA THR A 36 -13.37 11.14 -17.40
C THR A 36 -12.85 11.91 -16.18
N LYS A 37 -12.99 11.33 -14.99
CA LYS A 37 -12.22 11.80 -13.84
C LYS A 37 -10.74 11.63 -14.16
N SER A 38 -9.89 12.51 -13.64
CA SER A 38 -8.45 12.49 -13.95
C SER A 38 -7.79 11.18 -13.48
N ALA A 39 -6.65 10.84 -14.10
CA ALA A 39 -5.84 9.68 -13.71
C ALA A 39 -5.48 9.72 -12.20
N ALA A 40 -5.14 10.90 -11.68
CA ALA A 40 -4.85 11.09 -10.25
C ALA A 40 -6.03 10.70 -9.33
N VAL A 41 -7.27 10.99 -9.73
CA VAL A 41 -8.46 10.59 -8.96
C VAL A 41 -8.69 9.08 -9.03
N ARG A 42 -8.38 8.44 -10.17
CA ARG A 42 -8.45 6.97 -10.29
C ARG A 42 -7.39 6.30 -9.42
N GLU A 43 -6.16 6.80 -9.43
CA GLU A 43 -5.08 6.29 -8.59
C GLU A 43 -5.41 6.44 -7.10
N GLN A 44 -5.91 7.61 -6.67
CA GLN A 44 -6.32 7.81 -5.29
C GLN A 44 -7.49 6.88 -4.87
N ALA A 45 -8.41 6.59 -5.79
CA ALA A 45 -9.46 5.59 -5.57
C ALA A 45 -8.90 4.17 -5.42
N ILE A 46 -7.88 3.80 -6.19
CA ILE A 46 -7.17 2.51 -6.06
C ILE A 46 -6.49 2.43 -4.69
N LEU A 47 -5.75 3.46 -4.28
CA LEU A 47 -5.09 3.49 -2.97
C LEU A 47 -6.10 3.37 -1.82
N ALA A 48 -7.24 4.05 -1.92
CA ALA A 48 -8.30 3.97 -0.93
C ALA A 48 -8.94 2.57 -0.87
N LEU A 49 -9.18 1.94 -2.03
CA LEU A 49 -9.69 0.56 -2.10
C LEU A 49 -8.73 -0.47 -1.49
N LEU A 50 -7.41 -0.22 -1.57
CA LEU A 50 -6.40 -1.09 -0.96
C LEU A 50 -6.25 -0.88 0.54
N SER A 51 -6.57 0.32 1.04
CA SER A 51 -6.38 0.70 2.44
C SER A 51 -7.62 0.41 3.30
N GLU A 52 -8.81 0.50 2.71
CA GLU A 52 -10.08 0.45 3.43
C GLU A 52 -10.77 -0.91 3.34
N ARG A 53 -11.50 -1.27 4.39
CA ARG A 53 -12.21 -2.56 4.47
C ARG A 53 -13.53 -2.55 3.69
N THR A 54 -14.11 -1.38 3.43
CA THR A 54 -15.41 -1.24 2.77
C THR A 54 -15.39 -0.19 1.68
N ILE A 55 -16.29 -0.33 0.70
CA ILE A 55 -16.43 0.62 -0.42
C ILE A 55 -16.82 2.00 0.11
N GLU A 56 -17.64 2.06 1.16
CA GLU A 56 -18.11 3.30 1.78
C GLU A 56 -16.94 4.11 2.36
N ARG A 57 -15.99 3.47 3.02
CA ARG A 57 -14.80 4.16 3.53
C ARG A 57 -13.84 4.55 2.40
N ALA A 58 -13.70 3.68 1.39
CA ALA A 58 -12.84 3.95 0.24
C ALA A 58 -13.34 5.19 -0.55
N VAL A 59 -14.65 5.36 -0.71
CA VAL A 59 -15.20 6.54 -1.40
C VAL A 59 -15.04 7.83 -0.61
N GLU A 60 -15.12 7.77 0.73
CA GLU A 60 -14.88 8.90 1.63
C GLU A 60 -13.42 9.36 1.48
N GLN A 61 -12.48 8.42 1.55
CA GLN A 61 -11.05 8.70 1.45
C GLN A 61 -10.62 9.19 0.05
N ALA A 62 -11.20 8.62 -1.00
CA ALA A 62 -10.88 9.00 -2.38
C ALA A 62 -11.68 10.21 -2.89
N ASN A 63 -12.63 10.71 -2.10
CA ASN A 63 -13.54 11.80 -2.48
C ASN A 63 -14.23 11.57 -3.84
N VAL A 64 -14.79 10.37 -4.02
CA VAL A 64 -15.51 9.97 -5.24
C VAL A 64 -16.92 9.49 -4.92
N GLY A 65 -17.89 9.72 -5.80
CA GLY A 65 -19.23 9.17 -5.60
C GLY A 65 -19.26 7.64 -5.63
N VAL A 66 -20.04 7.01 -4.73
CA VAL A 66 -20.22 5.54 -4.64
C VAL A 66 -20.62 4.91 -5.97
N ARG A 67 -21.58 5.52 -6.67
CA ARG A 67 -22.03 5.04 -7.98
C ARG A 67 -20.89 5.06 -9.00
N THR A 68 -20.01 6.06 -8.95
CA THR A 68 -18.85 6.12 -9.85
C THR A 68 -17.85 5.02 -9.54
N LEU A 69 -17.50 4.82 -8.27
CA LEU A 69 -16.52 3.79 -7.89
C LEU A 69 -17.05 2.39 -8.21
N ARG A 70 -18.33 2.11 -7.94
CA ARG A 70 -18.97 0.85 -8.32
C ARG A 70 -18.96 0.63 -9.83
N ARG A 71 -19.32 1.66 -10.62
CA ARG A 71 -19.25 1.58 -12.09
C ARG A 71 -17.85 1.26 -12.58
N TRP A 72 -16.82 1.89 -12.01
CA TRP A 72 -15.44 1.56 -12.38
C TRP A 72 -15.05 0.12 -12.04
N LEU A 73 -15.50 -0.38 -10.90
CA LEU A 73 -15.25 -1.76 -10.49
C LEU A 73 -16.00 -2.80 -11.34
N THR A 74 -17.05 -2.43 -12.09
CA THR A 74 -17.87 -3.37 -12.85
C THR A 74 -17.80 -3.20 -14.37
N GLU A 75 -17.64 -1.98 -14.85
CA GLU A 75 -17.84 -1.61 -16.27
C GLU A 75 -16.59 -0.97 -16.91
N ASP A 76 -15.51 -0.73 -16.16
CA ASP A 76 -14.28 -0.10 -16.65
C ASP A 76 -13.10 -1.09 -16.60
N PRO A 77 -12.78 -1.77 -17.72
CA PRO A 77 -11.74 -2.79 -17.76
C PRO A 77 -10.34 -2.27 -17.42
N GLU A 78 -10.04 -1.01 -17.76
CA GLU A 78 -8.74 -0.40 -17.48
C GLU A 78 -8.59 -0.16 -15.97
N PHE A 79 -9.61 0.41 -15.32
CA PHE A 79 -9.59 0.59 -13.86
C PHE A 79 -9.52 -0.76 -13.12
N GLN A 80 -10.25 -1.78 -13.60
CA GLN A 80 -10.20 -3.12 -13.04
C GLN A 80 -8.79 -3.73 -13.15
N ALA A 81 -8.13 -3.57 -14.30
CA ALA A 81 -6.77 -4.04 -14.52
C ALA A 81 -5.78 -3.33 -13.59
N ASP A 82 -5.85 -2.00 -13.49
CA ASP A 82 -4.98 -1.20 -12.62
C ASP A 82 -5.17 -1.58 -11.14
N TYR A 83 -6.42 -1.72 -10.69
CA TYR A 83 -6.72 -2.14 -9.33
C TYR A 83 -6.22 -3.56 -9.04
N ALA A 84 -6.41 -4.50 -9.98
CA ALA A 84 -5.92 -5.87 -9.83
C ALA A 84 -4.38 -5.92 -9.76
N ALA A 85 -3.70 -5.14 -10.62
CA ALA A 85 -2.24 -5.02 -10.61
C ALA A 85 -1.74 -4.42 -9.29
N ALA A 86 -2.34 -3.34 -8.82
CA ALA A 86 -1.98 -2.71 -7.55
C ALA A 86 -2.23 -3.63 -6.34
N ARG A 87 -3.33 -4.38 -6.36
CA ARG A 87 -3.63 -5.40 -5.33
C ARG A 87 -2.58 -6.51 -5.32
N LYS A 88 -2.18 -7.01 -6.50
CA LYS A 88 -1.11 -8.00 -6.64
C LYS A 88 0.21 -7.47 -6.09
N ALA A 89 0.62 -6.27 -6.50
CA ALA A 89 1.85 -5.65 -6.03
C ALA A 89 1.86 -5.45 -4.50
N THR A 90 0.74 -5.02 -3.92
CA THR A 90 0.61 -4.85 -2.45
C THR A 90 0.75 -6.18 -1.72
N PHE A 91 0.13 -7.25 -2.24
CA PHE A 91 0.28 -8.59 -1.69
C PHE A 91 1.72 -9.09 -1.77
N GLU A 92 2.37 -8.95 -2.93
CA GLU A 92 3.76 -9.34 -3.14
C GLU A 92 4.73 -8.59 -2.21
N ALA A 93 4.51 -7.29 -2.01
CA ALA A 93 5.29 -6.49 -1.06
C ALA A 93 5.09 -6.98 0.39
N GLY A 94 3.85 -7.29 0.78
CA GLY A 94 3.54 -7.86 2.09
C GLY A 94 4.19 -9.22 2.32
N MET A 95 4.13 -10.10 1.33
CA MET A 95 4.78 -11.42 1.36
C MET A 95 6.31 -11.28 1.46
N SER A 96 6.90 -10.37 0.69
CA SER A 96 8.35 -10.10 0.75
C SER A 96 8.78 -9.67 2.16
N ARG A 97 7.99 -8.77 2.79
CA ARG A 97 8.24 -8.36 4.17
C ARG A 97 8.09 -9.52 5.15
N MET A 98 7.11 -10.39 4.96
CA MET A 98 6.92 -11.59 5.77
C MET A 98 8.12 -12.53 5.64
N HIS A 99 8.59 -12.83 4.43
CA HIS A 99 9.78 -13.67 4.20
C HIS A 99 11.04 -13.10 4.88
N ALA A 100 11.23 -11.78 4.82
CA ALA A 100 12.33 -11.13 5.52
C ALA A 100 12.23 -11.28 7.05
N LEU A 101 11.02 -11.19 7.62
CA LEU A 101 10.79 -11.43 9.05
C LEU A 101 11.03 -12.90 9.43
N THR A 102 10.55 -13.84 8.63
CA THR A 102 10.80 -15.28 8.83
C THR A 102 12.29 -15.57 8.82
N SER A 103 13.04 -15.01 7.88
CA SER A 103 14.50 -15.19 7.81
C SER A 103 15.18 -14.68 9.07
N ARG A 104 14.74 -13.54 9.61
CA ARG A 104 15.25 -13.00 10.88
C ARG A 104 14.83 -13.82 12.11
N ALA A 105 13.69 -14.50 12.05
CA ALA A 105 13.18 -15.33 13.15
C ALA A 105 13.94 -16.66 13.30
N VAL A 106 14.75 -17.04 12.30
CA VAL A 106 15.63 -18.21 12.40
C VAL A 106 16.77 -17.97 13.40
N ASN A 107 17.34 -16.76 13.47
CA ASN A 107 18.48 -16.50 14.36
C ASN A 107 18.17 -16.80 15.84
N PRO A 108 17.04 -16.35 16.42
CA PRO A 108 16.70 -16.76 17.79
C PRO A 108 16.49 -18.26 17.95
N LEU A 109 16.04 -18.99 16.93
CA LEU A 109 15.91 -20.45 16.99
C LEU A 109 17.29 -21.11 17.04
N GLU A 110 18.27 -20.59 16.29
CA GLU A 110 19.67 -21.04 16.37
C GLU A 110 20.26 -20.80 17.76
N ASP A 111 20.07 -19.59 18.32
CA ASP A 111 20.52 -19.27 19.69
C ASP A 111 19.93 -20.25 20.73
N LEU A 112 18.63 -20.59 20.59
CA LEU A 112 17.95 -21.56 21.45
C LEU A 112 18.45 -23.00 21.27
N LEU A 113 19.00 -23.35 20.11
CA LEU A 113 19.65 -24.64 19.89
C LEU A 113 20.99 -24.75 20.63
N GLU A 114 21.72 -23.64 20.74
CA GLU A 114 23.02 -23.60 21.43
C GLU A 114 22.87 -23.54 22.96
N ALA A 115 21.79 -22.95 23.46
CA ALA A 115 21.47 -22.86 24.88
C ALA A 115 21.38 -24.25 25.55
N LYS A 116 22.16 -24.45 26.63
CA LYS A 116 22.26 -25.76 27.34
C LYS A 116 21.44 -25.82 28.63
N ASP A 117 21.06 -24.67 29.15
CA ASP A 117 20.31 -24.46 30.39
C ASP A 117 18.82 -24.78 30.26
N HIS A 118 18.27 -24.77 29.05
CA HIS A 118 16.84 -24.96 28.80
C HIS A 118 16.55 -26.13 27.84
N PRO A 119 16.67 -27.39 28.28
CA PRO A 119 16.54 -28.56 27.42
C PRO A 119 15.18 -28.69 26.73
N THR A 120 14.08 -28.32 27.40
CA THR A 120 12.73 -28.37 26.82
C THR A 120 12.52 -27.30 25.75
N VAL A 121 13.03 -26.08 25.98
CA VAL A 121 12.95 -24.98 25.00
C VAL A 121 13.77 -25.33 23.76
N ARG A 122 14.98 -25.88 23.97
CA ARG A 122 15.83 -26.38 22.90
C ARG A 122 15.18 -27.48 22.07
N LEU A 123 14.52 -28.45 22.72
CA LEU A 123 13.77 -29.50 22.01
C LEU A 123 12.63 -28.89 21.17
N GLY A 124 11.93 -27.89 21.70
CA GLY A 124 10.91 -27.14 20.97
C GLY A 124 11.46 -26.46 19.72
N ALA A 125 12.56 -25.71 19.86
CA ALA A 125 13.23 -25.04 18.74
C ALA A 125 13.71 -26.03 17.66
N ALA A 126 14.33 -27.15 18.08
CA ALA A 126 14.76 -28.21 17.18
C ALA A 126 13.59 -28.83 16.41
N ARG A 127 12.49 -29.15 17.10
CA ARG A 127 11.28 -29.69 16.49
C ARG A 127 10.71 -28.72 15.45
N THR A 128 10.59 -27.44 15.79
CA THR A 128 10.08 -26.40 14.88
C THR A 128 10.95 -26.26 13.63
N LEU A 129 12.28 -26.25 13.75
CA LEU A 129 13.18 -26.16 12.59
C LEU A 129 13.06 -27.38 11.66
N VAL A 130 12.97 -28.58 12.23
CA VAL A 130 12.77 -29.81 11.45
C VAL A 130 11.41 -29.80 10.74
N GLU A 131 10.34 -29.39 11.42
CA GLU A 131 9.00 -29.27 10.83
C GLU A 131 8.98 -28.29 9.66
N ILE A 132 9.57 -27.10 9.83
CA ILE A 132 9.68 -26.11 8.75
C ILE A 132 10.47 -26.67 7.56
N GLY A 133 11.60 -27.34 7.80
CA GLY A 133 12.41 -27.95 6.75
C GLY A 133 11.67 -29.04 5.96
N MET A 134 10.92 -29.90 6.64
CA MET A 134 10.09 -30.93 6.00
C MET A 134 8.98 -30.30 5.15
N HIS A 135 8.26 -29.30 5.68
CA HIS A 135 7.21 -28.61 4.93
C HIS A 135 7.74 -27.90 3.67
N GLN A 136 8.93 -27.30 3.72
CA GLN A 136 9.56 -26.71 2.53
C GLN A 136 9.92 -27.78 1.49
N HIS A 137 10.53 -28.90 1.93
CA HIS A 137 10.85 -30.00 1.03
C HIS A 137 9.61 -30.58 0.33
N ASP A 138 8.52 -30.75 1.07
CA ASP A 138 7.25 -31.25 0.53
C ASP A 138 6.67 -30.27 -0.50
N ALA A 139 6.67 -28.97 -0.19
CA ALA A 139 6.18 -27.93 -1.10
C ALA A 139 6.97 -27.92 -2.42
N ASP A 140 8.30 -27.94 -2.36
CA ASP A 140 9.16 -27.98 -3.56
C ASP A 140 8.95 -29.26 -4.38
N THR A 141 8.76 -30.38 -3.69
CA THR A 141 8.50 -31.68 -4.34
C THR A 141 7.15 -31.67 -5.05
N ILE A 142 6.11 -31.13 -4.42
CA ILE A 142 4.76 -31.00 -5.00
C ILE A 142 4.79 -30.07 -6.22
N MET A 143 5.42 -28.90 -6.12
CA MET A 143 5.51 -27.94 -7.22
C MET A 143 6.24 -28.54 -8.42
N ARG A 144 7.38 -29.21 -8.20
CA ARG A 144 8.11 -29.92 -9.26
C ARG A 144 7.26 -31.00 -9.94
N LYS A 145 6.50 -31.76 -9.15
CA LYS A 145 5.60 -32.79 -9.69
C LYS A 145 4.47 -32.20 -10.52
N LEU A 146 3.94 -31.05 -10.11
CA LEU A 146 2.93 -30.33 -10.89
C LEU A 146 3.49 -29.87 -12.25
N GLU A 147 4.68 -29.27 -12.27
CA GLU A 147 5.34 -28.85 -13.51
C GLU A 147 5.63 -30.03 -14.46
N GLU A 148 6.08 -31.17 -13.92
CA GLU A 148 6.26 -32.40 -14.70
C GLU A 148 4.95 -32.88 -15.35
N ILE A 149 3.85 -32.83 -14.60
CA ILE A 149 2.51 -33.22 -15.08
C ILE A 149 2.00 -32.26 -16.14
N GLU A 150 2.09 -30.95 -15.92
CA GLU A 150 1.68 -29.92 -16.87
C GLU A 150 2.44 -30.05 -18.19
N ALA A 151 3.76 -30.25 -18.12
CA ALA A 151 4.59 -30.48 -19.31
C ALA A 151 4.20 -31.76 -20.05
N ALA A 152 3.90 -32.86 -19.34
CA ALA A 152 3.46 -34.10 -19.95
C ALA A 152 2.07 -33.97 -20.61
N GLN A 153 1.16 -33.21 -20.02
CA GLN A 153 -0.15 -32.92 -20.59
C GLN A 153 -0.05 -32.04 -21.83
N GLN A 154 0.82 -31.03 -21.80
CA GLN A 154 1.05 -30.16 -22.95
C GLN A 154 1.65 -30.92 -24.14
N ARG A 155 2.51 -31.92 -23.90
CA ARG A 155 3.05 -32.81 -24.95
C ARG A 155 2.02 -33.77 -25.56
N ARG A 156 0.92 -34.03 -24.86
CA ARG A 156 -0.17 -34.93 -25.31
C ARG A 156 -1.26 -34.20 -26.10
N ARG A 157 -1.27 -32.86 -26.07
CA ARG A 157 -2.16 -32.00 -26.85
C ARG A 157 -1.49 -31.65 -28.18
#